data_AF-A0A534TV82-F1
#
_entry.id   AF-A0A534TV82-F1
#
_cell.length_a   1.000
_cell.length_b   1.000
_cell.length_c   1.000
_cell.angle_alpha   90.00
_cell.angle_beta   90.00
_cell.angle_gamma   90.00
#
_symmetry.space_group_name_H-M   'P 1'
#
loop_
_entity.id
_entity.type
_entity.pdbx_description
1 polymer ?
#
loop_
_entity_poly.entity_id
_entity_poly.type
_entity_poly.pdbx_seq_one_letter_code
_entity_poly.pdbx_strand_id
1 'polypeptide(L)'
;MRRHRLAIELALLALVASLAALGASAMLRLAFDDLPPPDAASPPTAALAAVGPLADYAVIAARDIFNPAADTGEAARGAPGGAGSLRLWGVALDGREARAVIEDAATHHQDLYRVGDVIGGARV
;
A
#
# COMPACT_ATOMS: atom_id res chain seq x y z
N MET A 1 -9.24 -21.08 -51.37
CA MET A 1 -8.42 -21.91 -50.46
C MET A 1 -7.71 -21.10 -49.37
N ARG A 2 -6.74 -20.22 -49.70
CA ARG A 2 -5.93 -19.47 -48.70
C ARG A 2 -6.74 -18.51 -47.79
N ARG A 3 -7.74 -17.82 -48.35
CA ARG A 3 -8.63 -16.90 -47.59
C ARG A 3 -9.56 -17.61 -46.60
N HIS A 4 -10.05 -18.80 -46.95
CA HIS A 4 -10.91 -19.59 -46.05
C HIS A 4 -10.12 -20.17 -44.88
N ARG A 5 -8.89 -20.62 -45.13
CA ARG A 5 -7.99 -21.06 -44.06
C ARG A 5 -7.69 -19.94 -43.07
N LEU A 6 -7.37 -18.74 -43.57
CA LEU A 6 -7.14 -17.57 -42.73
C LEU A 6 -8.41 -17.19 -41.93
N ALA A 7 -9.59 -17.24 -42.53
CA ALA A 7 -10.85 -16.98 -41.82
C ALA A 7 -11.11 -18.00 -40.70
N ILE A 8 -10.80 -19.29 -40.93
CA ILE A 8 -10.93 -20.35 -39.91
C ILE A 8 -9.92 -20.13 -38.79
N GLU A 9 -8.67 -19.81 -39.10
CA GLU A 9 -7.63 -19.53 -38.10
C GLU A 9 -8.02 -18.33 -37.22
N LEU A 10 -8.53 -17.24 -37.81
CA LEU A 10 -9.02 -16.09 -37.05
C LEU A 10 -10.25 -16.42 -36.20
N ALA A 11 -11.19 -17.21 -36.73
CA ALA A 11 -12.37 -17.63 -35.98
C ALA A 11 -11.99 -18.50 -34.76
N LEU A 12 -11.05 -19.42 -34.92
CA LEU A 12 -10.52 -20.25 -33.83
C LEU A 12 -9.77 -19.39 -32.80
N LEU A 13 -8.94 -18.45 -33.25
CA LEU A 13 -8.25 -17.53 -32.36
C LEU A 13 -9.24 -16.69 -31.54
N ALA A 14 -10.26 -16.12 -32.19
CA ALA A 14 -11.30 -15.33 -31.54
C ALA A 14 -12.11 -16.17 -30.53
N LEU A 15 -12.41 -17.43 -30.88
CA LEU A 15 -13.10 -18.36 -29.97
C LEU A 15 -12.26 -18.63 -28.72
N VAL A 16 -10.99 -18.97 -28.88
CA VAL A 16 -10.08 -19.25 -27.75
C VAL A 16 -9.93 -18.01 -26.87
N ALA A 17 -9.74 -16.84 -27.46
CA ALA A 17 -9.64 -15.58 -26.73
C ALA A 17 -10.93 -15.27 -25.95
N SER A 18 -12.09 -15.49 -26.56
CA SER A 18 -13.40 -15.30 -25.92
C SER A 18 -13.59 -16.23 -24.72
N LEU A 19 -13.28 -17.53 -24.87
CA LEU A 19 -13.36 -18.49 -23.76
C LEU A 19 -12.40 -18.14 -22.62
N ALA A 20 -11.19 -17.71 -22.93
CA ALA A 20 -10.23 -17.26 -21.92
C ALA A 20 -10.73 -16.03 -21.16
N ALA A 21 -11.27 -15.04 -21.87
CA ALA A 21 -11.84 -13.83 -21.27
C ALA A 21 -13.05 -14.14 -20.37
N LEU A 22 -13.94 -15.01 -20.83
CA LEU A 22 -15.09 -15.49 -20.04
C LEU A 22 -14.64 -16.22 -18.78
N GLY A 23 -13.65 -17.11 -18.89
CA GLY A 23 -13.09 -17.85 -17.75
C GLY A 23 -12.42 -16.95 -16.72
N ALA A 24 -11.56 -16.02 -17.16
CA ALA A 24 -10.92 -15.05 -16.28
C ALA A 24 -11.94 -14.15 -15.58
N SER A 25 -12.97 -13.70 -16.31
CA SER A 25 -14.05 -12.88 -15.75
C SER A 25 -14.89 -13.66 -14.73
N ALA A 26 -15.18 -14.93 -14.99
CA ALA A 26 -15.90 -15.79 -14.05
C ALA A 26 -15.09 -16.04 -12.77
N MET A 27 -13.79 -16.32 -12.90
CA MET A 27 -12.89 -16.48 -11.76
C MET A 27 -12.79 -15.20 -10.94
N LEU A 28 -12.70 -14.03 -11.59
CA LEU A 28 -12.69 -12.75 -10.90
C LEU A 28 -14.02 -12.51 -10.17
N ARG A 29 -15.16 -12.79 -10.81
CA ARG A 29 -16.46 -12.67 -10.13
C ARG A 29 -16.53 -13.56 -8.90
N LEU A 30 -16.13 -14.82 -9.00
CA LEU A 30 -16.13 -15.75 -7.87
C LEU A 30 -15.17 -15.33 -6.76
N ALA A 31 -13.97 -14.84 -7.10
CA ALA A 31 -12.98 -14.39 -6.13
C ALA A 31 -13.43 -13.12 -5.39
N PHE A 32 -14.28 -12.31 -6.01
CA PHE A 32 -14.73 -11.02 -5.49
C PHE A 32 -16.23 -10.98 -5.14
N ASP A 33 -16.95 -12.10 -5.18
CA ASP A 33 -18.40 -12.17 -4.94
C ASP A 33 -18.74 -11.88 -3.46
N ASP A 34 -17.85 -12.29 -2.56
CA ASP A 34 -17.98 -12.12 -1.11
C ASP A 34 -17.37 -10.80 -0.60
N LEU A 35 -16.99 -9.86 -1.49
CA LEU A 35 -16.56 -8.56 -0.98
C LEU A 35 -17.73 -7.84 -0.33
N PRO A 36 -17.55 -7.31 0.89
CA PRO A 36 -18.57 -6.46 1.49
C PRO A 36 -18.85 -5.30 0.54
N PRO A 37 -20.13 -4.88 0.40
CA PRO A 37 -20.46 -3.71 -0.39
C PRO A 37 -19.60 -2.53 0.11
N PRO A 38 -19.10 -1.67 -0.79
CA PRO A 38 -18.37 -0.50 -0.35
C PRO A 38 -19.27 0.25 0.63
N ASP A 39 -18.76 0.48 1.83
CA ASP A 39 -19.51 1.21 2.84
C ASP A 39 -20.01 2.49 2.18
N ALA A 40 -21.33 2.69 2.19
CA ALA A 40 -21.93 3.99 1.97
C ALA A 40 -21.64 4.88 3.20
N ALA A 41 -20.39 4.89 3.65
CA ALA A 41 -19.93 5.80 4.67
C ALA A 41 -19.99 7.18 4.04
N SER A 42 -20.73 8.06 4.72
CA SER A 42 -20.62 9.50 4.55
C SER A 42 -19.16 9.89 4.33
N PRO A 43 -18.87 10.96 3.53
CA PRO A 43 -17.51 11.42 3.33
C PRO A 43 -16.83 11.43 4.69
N PRO A 44 -15.59 10.91 4.81
CA PRO A 44 -14.93 10.87 6.10
C PRO A 44 -14.95 12.31 6.59
N THR A 45 -15.83 12.58 7.54
CA THR A 45 -15.61 13.69 8.45
C THR A 45 -14.46 13.15 9.25
N ALA A 46 -13.25 13.32 8.68
CA ALA A 46 -12.08 13.52 9.47
C ALA A 46 -12.53 14.63 10.41
N ALA A 47 -12.98 14.23 11.61
CA ALA A 47 -12.88 15.12 12.74
C ALA A 47 -11.44 15.59 12.62
N LEU A 48 -11.24 16.87 12.29
CA LEU A 48 -9.90 17.45 12.30
C LEU A 48 -9.40 17.08 13.68
N ALA A 49 -8.52 16.08 13.74
CA ALA A 49 -7.83 15.76 14.96
C ALA A 49 -7.23 17.10 15.36
N ALA A 50 -7.53 17.55 16.58
CA ALA A 50 -7.06 18.83 17.06
C ALA A 50 -5.58 18.89 16.73
N VAL A 51 -5.20 19.80 15.82
CA VAL A 51 -3.83 19.90 15.35
C VAL A 51 -2.99 20.08 16.60
N GLY A 52 -2.08 19.13 16.83
CA GLY A 52 -1.20 19.15 17.99
C GLY A 52 -0.38 20.45 18.02
N PRO A 53 0.26 20.77 19.14
CA PRO A 53 1.15 21.92 19.22
C PRO A 53 2.12 21.97 18.02
N LEU A 54 2.35 23.16 17.47
CA LEU A 54 3.25 23.34 16.31
C LEU A 54 4.66 22.77 16.55
N ALA A 55 5.08 22.70 17.83
CA ALA A 55 6.34 22.11 18.26
C ALA A 55 6.48 20.62 17.87
N ASP A 56 5.38 19.87 17.79
CA ASP A 56 5.41 18.45 17.40
C ASP A 56 5.91 18.26 15.96
N TYR A 57 5.76 19.28 15.11
CA TYR A 57 6.23 19.29 13.73
C TYR A 57 7.66 19.83 13.57
N ALA A 58 8.32 20.29 14.64
CA ALA A 58 9.68 20.82 14.57
C ALA A 58 10.69 19.79 14.04
N VAL A 59 10.42 18.49 14.25
CA VAL A 59 11.23 17.38 13.72
C VAL A 59 11.30 17.40 12.18
N ILE A 60 10.26 17.84 11.49
CA ILE A 60 10.22 17.93 10.02
C ILE A 60 11.25 18.97 9.53
N ALA A 61 11.26 20.15 10.16
CA ALA A 61 12.22 21.19 9.85
C ALA A 61 13.65 20.80 10.26
N ALA A 62 13.81 20.16 11.42
CA ALA A 62 15.11 19.70 11.91
C ALA A 62 15.72 18.59 11.04
N ARG A 63 14.87 17.75 10.43
CA ARG A 63 15.30 16.67 9.52
C ARG A 63 15.40 17.08 8.05
N ASP A 64 14.96 18.30 7.72
CA ASP A 64 14.95 18.85 6.35
C ASP A 64 14.47 17.83 5.31
N ILE A 65 13.39 17.10 5.61
CA ILE A 65 12.97 15.90 4.85
C ILE A 65 12.54 16.21 3.40
N PHE A 66 12.36 17.48 3.07
CA PHE A 66 11.99 17.95 1.73
C PHE A 66 13.20 18.39 0.90
N ASN A 67 14.40 18.40 1.50
CA ASN A 67 15.65 18.70 0.83
C ASN A 67 16.49 17.41 0.71
N PRO A 68 16.31 16.62 -0.35
CA PRO A 68 17.03 15.37 -0.53
C PRO A 68 18.55 15.54 -0.65
N ALA A 69 19.05 16.76 -0.89
CA ALA A 69 20.47 17.08 -0.92
C ALA A 69 21.06 17.39 0.47
N ALA A 70 20.22 17.65 1.48
CA ALA A 70 20.66 17.88 2.85
C ALA A 70 20.98 16.59 3.62
N ASP A 71 20.59 15.41 3.10
CA ASP A 71 20.91 14.12 3.71
C ASP A 71 22.39 13.75 3.47
N THR A 72 23.28 14.52 4.08
CA THR A 72 24.67 14.14 4.34
C THR A 72 24.77 13.64 5.78
N GLY A 73 24.18 12.47 6.00
CA GLY A 73 24.81 11.43 6.82
C GLY A 73 24.64 11.48 8.35
N GLU A 74 24.28 12.58 8.99
CA GLU A 74 24.35 12.64 10.47
C GLU A 74 22.99 12.44 11.19
N ALA A 75 21.87 12.88 10.60
CA ALA A 75 20.56 12.89 11.28
C ALA A 75 19.83 11.53 11.32
N ALA A 76 20.28 10.55 10.52
CA ALA A 76 19.79 9.18 10.57
C ALA A 76 20.45 8.34 11.69
N ARG A 77 21.59 8.80 12.25
CA ARG A 77 22.35 8.06 13.30
C ARG A 77 21.94 8.39 14.74
N GLY A 78 21.03 9.34 14.93
CA GLY A 78 20.68 9.87 16.25
C GLY A 78 19.48 9.23 16.96
N ALA A 79 18.73 8.33 16.31
CA ALA A 79 17.66 7.61 17.00
C ALA A 79 18.26 6.36 17.67
N PRO A 80 18.20 6.21 19.01
CA PRO A 80 18.60 4.98 19.67
C PRO A 80 17.55 3.91 19.35
N GLY A 81 17.76 3.20 18.23
CA GLY A 81 16.84 2.20 17.71
C GLY A 81 16.90 2.18 16.19
N GLY A 82 17.18 1.02 15.60
CA GLY A 82 17.50 0.79 14.18
C GLY A 82 16.40 1.13 13.16
N ALA A 83 15.90 2.36 13.15
CA ALA A 83 14.96 2.85 12.15
C ALA A 83 15.55 2.91 10.72
N GLY A 84 16.87 2.80 10.58
CA GLY A 84 17.54 2.78 9.28
C GLY A 84 17.23 1.56 8.41
N SER A 85 16.70 0.47 8.98
CA SER A 85 16.29 -0.71 8.22
C SER A 85 14.78 -0.81 7.98
N LEU A 86 13.95 0.07 8.51
CA LEU A 86 12.50 -0.08 8.37
C LEU A 86 11.99 0.47 7.04
N ARG A 87 11.18 -0.32 6.32
CA ARG A 87 10.53 0.05 5.06
C ARG A 87 9.01 -0.10 5.17
N LEU A 88 8.28 0.99 4.94
CA LEU A 88 6.82 0.97 4.85
C LEU A 88 6.36 0.44 3.49
N TRP A 89 5.52 -0.58 3.48
CA TRP A 89 4.95 -1.18 2.27
C TRP A 89 3.53 -0.72 1.96
N GLY A 90 2.74 -0.43 2.99
CA GLY A 90 1.36 0.01 2.80
C GLY A 90 0.68 0.37 4.10
N VAL A 91 -0.45 1.05 3.98
CA VAL A 91 -1.32 1.42 5.10
C VAL A 91 -2.76 1.02 4.78
N ALA A 92 -3.49 0.59 5.79
CA ALA A 92 -4.91 0.30 5.71
C ALA A 92 -5.66 1.05 6.82
N LEU A 93 -6.81 1.61 6.45
CA LEU A 93 -7.68 2.37 7.34
C LEU A 93 -9.08 1.73 7.27
N ASP A 94 -9.61 1.37 8.43
CA ASP A 94 -10.97 0.88 8.60
C ASP A 94 -11.64 1.63 9.77
N GLY A 95 -12.41 2.66 9.43
CA GLY A 95 -13.02 3.55 10.42
C GLY A 95 -11.97 4.24 11.32
N ARG A 96 -11.88 3.80 12.59
CA ARG A 96 -10.89 4.29 13.57
C ARG A 96 -9.66 3.39 13.68
N GLU A 97 -9.65 2.26 13.01
CA GLU A 97 -8.51 1.35 13.03
C GLU A 97 -7.54 1.70 11.91
N ALA A 98 -6.30 1.95 12.28
CA ALA A 98 -5.20 2.12 11.35
C ALA A 98 -4.21 0.97 11.49
N ARG A 99 -3.68 0.55 10.33
CA ARG A 99 -2.65 -0.48 10.22
C ARG A 99 -1.59 -0.06 9.21
N ALA A 100 -0.34 -0.45 9.49
CA ALA A 100 0.78 -0.30 8.57
C ALA A 100 1.46 -1.66 8.35
N VAL A 101 1.79 -1.98 7.11
CA VAL A 101 2.68 -3.11 6.78
C VAL A 101 4.10 -2.57 6.73
N ILE A 102 4.95 -3.00 7.66
CA ILE A 102 6.33 -2.52 7.78
C ILE A 102 7.26 -3.72 7.67
N GLU A 103 8.29 -3.59 6.83
CA GLU A 103 9.41 -4.53 6.74
C GLU A 103 10.58 -4.03 7.57
N ASP A 104 11.24 -4.92 8.29
CA ASP A 104 12.62 -4.73 8.71
C ASP A 104 13.57 -5.28 7.64
N ALA A 105 14.19 -4.39 6.87
CA ALA A 105 15.10 -4.73 5.78
C ALA A 105 16.39 -5.42 6.24
N ALA A 106 16.70 -5.44 7.54
CA ALA A 106 17.82 -6.23 8.05
C ALA A 106 17.47 -7.73 8.10
N THR A 107 16.21 -8.05 8.37
CA THR A 107 15.71 -9.42 8.51
C THR A 107 14.80 -9.86 7.36
N HIS A 108 14.42 -8.92 6.48
CA HIS A 108 13.38 -9.08 5.47
C HIS A 108 12.03 -9.56 6.03
N HIS A 109 11.78 -9.28 7.32
CA HIS A 109 10.55 -9.67 7.98
C HIS A 109 9.50 -8.57 7.81
N GLN A 110 8.34 -8.93 7.29
CA GLN A 110 7.18 -8.05 7.11
C GLN A 110 6.10 -8.39 8.12
N ASP A 111 5.60 -7.37 8.83
CA ASP A 111 4.50 -7.54 9.79
C ASP A 111 3.57 -6.32 9.81
N LEU A 112 2.46 -6.46 10.51
CA LEU A 112 1.32 -5.57 10.50
C LEU A 112 1.20 -4.84 11.85
N TYR A 113 1.42 -3.54 11.84
CA TYR A 113 1.53 -2.70 13.04
C TYR A 113 0.31 -1.80 13.22
N ARG A 114 -0.12 -1.63 14.47
CA ARG A 114 -1.17 -0.70 14.92
C ARG A 114 -0.55 0.57 15.48
N VAL A 115 -1.36 1.63 15.58
CA VAL A 115 -1.00 2.83 16.34
C VAL A 115 -0.70 2.45 17.79
N GLY A 116 0.47 2.86 18.26
CA GLY A 116 0.97 2.57 19.60
C GLY A 116 1.95 1.41 19.67
N ASP A 117 2.07 0.58 18.63
CA ASP A 117 3.06 -0.51 18.57
C ASP A 117 4.49 0.05 18.49
N VAL A 118 5.46 -0.76 18.91
CA VAL A 118 6.88 -0.36 18.91
C VAL A 118 7.68 -1.27 17.99
N ILE A 119 8.38 -0.68 17.02
CA ILE A 119 9.27 -1.36 16.08
C ILE A 119 10.58 -0.58 15.94
N GLY A 120 11.71 -1.28 16.00
CA GLY A 120 13.03 -0.66 15.83
C GLY A 120 13.34 0.48 16.82
N GLY A 121 12.69 0.48 18.00
CA GLY A 121 12.79 1.54 19.01
C GLY A 121 11.90 2.77 18.76
N ALA A 122 11.14 2.78 17.67
CA ALA A 122 10.16 3.82 17.35
C ALA A 122 8.72 3.35 17.63
N ARG A 123 7.85 4.28 18.01
CA ARG A 123 6.41 4.03 18.18
C ARG A 123 5.68 4.40 16.88
N VAL A 124 4.83 3.50 16.39
CA VAL A 124 3.95 3.69 15.23
C VAL A 124 2.75 4.56 15.60
#